data_AF-A0A379SNK5-F1
#
_entry.id   AF-A0A379SNK5-F1
#
_cell.length_a   1.000
_cell.length_b   1.000
_cell.length_c   1.000
_cell.angle_alpha   90.00
_cell.angle_beta   90.00
_cell.angle_gamma   90.00
#
_symmetry.space_group_name_H-M   'P 1'
#
loop_
_entity.id
_entity.type
_entity.pdbx_description
1 polymer ?
#
loop_
_entity_poly.entity_id
_entity_poly.type
_entity_poly.pdbx_seq_one_letter_code
_entity_poly.pdbx_strand_id
1 'polypeptide(L)'
;MVARDQMVGPWQVPVADCAVTTASLDSYYGEAMSIGERAPVALLDFAASARLAVGEALTNIAATQIGDIKRIKLSANWMAAAGHPGEDAGLYDAVKAIGEEMCPQLGLTIPVGKDSMSMKTRWQEGNEQREMTSPLSLVISAFARVEDVRHTITPQLSTEDNVLLLIDLGKGHRRAGRNGAGAGLSPAWRHPGRRARRGATERFL
;
A
#
# COMPACT_ATOMS: atom_id res chain seq x y z
N MET A 1 -10.51 -19.12 14.91
CA MET A 1 -10.45 -19.25 13.44
C MET A 1 -9.31 -18.42 12.84
N VAL A 2 -8.25 -18.09 13.58
CA VAL A 2 -7.09 -17.36 13.00
C VAL A 2 -6.11 -18.38 12.43
N ALA A 3 -5.80 -18.26 11.15
CA ALA A 3 -4.83 -19.12 10.45
C ALA A 3 -3.51 -18.38 10.19
N ARG A 4 -3.58 -17.08 9.90
CA ARG A 4 -2.42 -16.19 9.80
C ARG A 4 -2.65 -14.90 10.56
N ASP A 5 -1.87 -14.73 11.62
CA ASP A 5 -1.70 -13.48 12.37
C ASP A 5 -0.44 -12.73 11.89
N GLN A 6 -0.19 -11.57 12.50
CA GLN A 6 0.94 -10.70 12.19
C GLN A 6 2.29 -11.35 12.47
N MET A 7 2.37 -12.27 13.43
CA MET A 7 3.61 -12.86 13.90
C MET A 7 3.99 -14.07 13.05
N VAL A 8 5.21 -14.08 12.54
CA VAL A 8 5.71 -15.08 11.61
C VAL A 8 6.82 -15.92 12.23
N GLY A 9 6.70 -17.23 12.05
CA GLY A 9 7.74 -18.21 12.31
C GLY A 9 8.09 -18.42 13.78
N PRO A 10 9.09 -19.26 14.08
CA PRO A 10 9.49 -19.61 15.45
C PRO A 10 9.90 -18.42 16.33
N TRP A 11 10.31 -17.30 15.71
CA TRP A 11 10.73 -16.08 16.39
C TRP A 11 9.62 -15.04 16.53
N GLN A 12 8.40 -15.32 16.04
CA GLN A 12 7.25 -14.44 16.16
C GLN A 12 7.55 -13.02 15.67
N VAL A 13 8.16 -12.89 14.49
CA VAL A 13 8.52 -11.58 13.93
C VAL A 13 7.26 -10.95 13.29
N PRO A 14 6.87 -9.71 13.62
CA PRO A 14 5.61 -9.11 13.17
C PRO A 14 5.70 -8.60 11.72
N VAL A 15 5.82 -9.51 10.75
CA VAL A 15 6.07 -9.19 9.33
C VAL A 15 5.14 -9.94 8.37
N ALA A 16 4.03 -10.51 8.83
CA ALA A 16 3.05 -11.06 7.88
C ALA A 16 2.42 -9.92 7.06
N ASP A 17 2.39 -10.07 5.74
CA ASP A 17 1.86 -9.03 4.83
C ASP A 17 0.32 -8.97 4.84
N CYS A 18 -0.35 -10.08 5.13
CA CYS A 18 -1.81 -10.14 5.26
C CYS A 18 -2.26 -11.06 6.39
N ALA A 19 -3.46 -10.84 6.88
CA ALA A 19 -4.13 -11.72 7.84
C ALA A 19 -5.01 -12.74 7.11
N VAL A 20 -5.14 -13.94 7.68
CA VAL A 20 -5.99 -15.01 7.15
C VAL A 20 -6.77 -15.69 8.27
N THR A 21 -8.08 -15.86 8.06
CA THR A 21 -8.97 -16.61 8.95
C THR A 21 -9.56 -17.82 8.24
N THR A 22 -9.93 -18.86 8.99
CA THR A 22 -10.77 -19.95 8.47
C THR A 22 -12.24 -19.55 8.51
N ALA A 23 -13.00 -19.97 7.50
CA ALA A 23 -14.44 -19.67 7.39
C ALA A 23 -15.26 -20.38 8.47
N SER A 24 -14.77 -21.50 8.97
CA SER A 24 -15.36 -22.28 10.06
C SER A 24 -14.27 -23.00 10.86
N LEU A 25 -14.66 -23.73 11.91
CA LEU A 25 -13.74 -24.55 12.72
C LEU A 25 -13.34 -25.87 12.05
N ASP A 26 -14.05 -26.26 10.98
CA ASP A 26 -13.96 -27.54 10.28
C ASP A 26 -13.68 -27.42 8.78
N SER A 27 -13.21 -26.26 8.32
CA SER A 27 -12.91 -25.98 6.91
C SER A 27 -11.54 -25.33 6.74
N TYR A 28 -10.92 -25.58 5.58
CA TYR A 28 -9.73 -24.85 5.12
C TYR A 28 -10.05 -23.69 4.19
N TYR A 29 -11.32 -23.46 3.83
CA TYR A 29 -11.74 -22.18 3.27
C TYR A 29 -11.58 -21.07 4.29
N GLY A 30 -11.47 -19.83 3.82
CA GLY A 30 -11.20 -18.71 4.70
C GLY A 30 -11.45 -17.34 4.12
N GLU A 31 -10.98 -16.33 4.84
CA GLU A 31 -10.98 -14.93 4.47
C GLU A 31 -9.57 -14.36 4.64
N ALA A 32 -9.17 -13.46 3.74
CA ALA A 32 -7.91 -12.74 3.83
C ALA A 32 -8.12 -11.23 3.89
N MET A 33 -7.26 -10.54 4.62
CA MET A 33 -7.28 -9.10 4.81
C MET A 33 -5.88 -8.51 4.63
N SER A 34 -5.75 -7.49 3.79
CA SER A 34 -4.51 -6.71 3.66
C SER A 34 -4.81 -5.21 3.63
N ILE A 35 -3.76 -4.41 3.84
CA ILE A 35 -3.84 -2.96 3.80
C ILE A 35 -2.78 -2.43 2.83
N GLY A 36 -3.10 -1.35 2.12
CA GLY A 36 -2.15 -0.54 1.38
C GLY A 36 -2.42 0.94 1.59
N GLU A 37 -1.34 1.72 1.75
CA GLU A 37 -1.40 3.17 1.95
C GLU A 37 -0.10 3.81 1.44
N ARG A 38 -0.21 5.01 0.86
CA ARG A 38 0.99 5.76 0.49
C ARG A 38 0.79 7.27 0.54
N ALA A 39 0.22 7.75 1.65
CA ALA A 39 -0.15 9.16 1.81
C ALA A 39 0.97 10.16 1.47
N PRO A 40 2.25 9.95 1.84
CA PRO A 40 3.32 10.90 1.53
C PRO A 40 3.55 11.13 0.03
N VAL A 41 3.14 10.20 -0.85
CA VAL A 41 3.23 10.37 -2.30
C VAL A 41 2.24 11.41 -2.81
N ALA A 42 1.11 11.63 -2.11
CA ALA A 42 0.10 12.58 -2.52
C ALA A 42 0.59 14.04 -2.53
N LEU A 43 1.64 14.33 -1.76
CA LEU A 43 2.30 15.64 -1.77
C LEU A 43 3.05 15.93 -3.08
N LEU A 44 3.22 14.92 -3.93
CA LEU A 44 3.83 15.04 -5.26
C LEU A 44 2.85 14.66 -6.37
N ASP A 45 2.06 13.61 -6.17
CA ASP A 45 1.13 13.08 -7.16
C ASP A 45 -0.03 12.33 -6.47
N PHE A 46 -1.20 12.98 -6.45
CA PHE A 46 -2.43 12.46 -5.84
C PHE A 46 -2.91 11.15 -6.48
N ALA A 47 -2.88 11.06 -7.80
CA ALA A 47 -3.34 9.87 -8.51
C ALA A 47 -2.38 8.69 -8.31
N ALA A 48 -1.06 8.95 -8.25
CA ALA A 48 -0.07 7.93 -7.95
C ALA A 48 -0.18 7.41 -6.52
N SER A 49 -0.46 8.26 -5.53
CA SER A 49 -0.66 7.79 -4.14
C SER A 49 -1.82 6.81 -4.05
N ALA A 50 -2.93 7.11 -4.73
CA ALA A 50 -4.11 6.26 -4.74
C ALA A 50 -3.85 4.91 -5.45
N ARG A 51 -3.21 4.93 -6.62
CA ARG A 51 -2.82 3.70 -7.34
C ARG A 51 -1.84 2.84 -6.55
N LEU A 52 -0.89 3.46 -5.86
CA LEU A 52 0.06 2.74 -5.01
C LEU A 52 -0.62 2.11 -3.78
N ALA A 53 -1.61 2.77 -3.18
CA ALA A 53 -2.38 2.19 -2.08
C ALA A 53 -3.15 0.94 -2.54
N VAL A 54 -3.78 0.96 -3.72
CA VAL A 54 -4.41 -0.24 -4.31
C VAL A 54 -3.35 -1.30 -4.62
N GLY A 55 -2.24 -0.91 -5.26
CA GLY A 55 -1.15 -1.82 -5.63
C GLY A 55 -0.54 -2.53 -4.42
N GLU A 56 -0.27 -1.82 -3.34
CA GLU A 56 0.29 -2.39 -2.11
C GLU A 56 -0.68 -3.36 -1.44
N ALA A 57 -1.97 -3.03 -1.35
CA ALA A 57 -2.96 -3.94 -0.80
C ALA A 57 -2.99 -5.27 -1.60
N LEU A 58 -2.86 -5.20 -2.92
CA LEU A 58 -2.74 -6.39 -3.78
C LEU A 58 -1.44 -7.16 -3.55
N THR A 59 -0.28 -6.48 -3.49
CA THR A 59 0.99 -7.19 -3.27
C THR A 59 1.04 -7.85 -1.90
N ASN A 60 0.44 -7.23 -0.88
CA ASN A 60 0.39 -7.77 0.46
C ASN A 60 -0.51 -9.03 0.57
N ILE A 61 -1.56 -9.13 -0.25
CA ILE A 61 -2.48 -10.29 -0.24
C ILE A 61 -2.14 -11.36 -1.29
N ALA A 62 -1.17 -11.10 -2.16
CA ALA A 62 -0.87 -11.93 -3.33
C ALA A 62 -0.37 -13.33 -2.99
N ALA A 63 0.25 -13.50 -1.81
CA ALA A 63 0.81 -14.77 -1.36
C ALA A 63 -0.20 -15.71 -0.67
N THR A 64 -1.51 -15.44 -0.86
CA THR A 64 -2.64 -16.21 -0.34
C THR A 64 -3.44 -16.83 -1.49
N GLN A 65 -3.90 -18.08 -1.34
CA GLN A 65 -4.60 -18.79 -2.41
C GLN A 65 -6.06 -18.32 -2.59
N ILE A 66 -6.25 -17.22 -3.33
CA ILE A 66 -7.57 -16.61 -3.60
C ILE A 66 -8.18 -17.11 -4.92
N GLY A 67 -7.36 -17.25 -5.96
CA GLY A 67 -7.81 -17.55 -7.33
C GLY A 67 -8.09 -16.27 -8.13
N ASP A 68 -9.30 -16.13 -8.67
CA ASP A 68 -9.70 -14.96 -9.49
C ASP A 68 -9.58 -13.64 -8.70
N ILE A 69 -8.87 -12.67 -9.27
CA ILE A 69 -8.67 -11.32 -8.70
C ILE A 69 -10.01 -10.62 -8.39
N LYS A 70 -11.08 -10.94 -9.13
CA LYS A 70 -12.42 -10.38 -8.89
C LYS A 70 -13.03 -10.79 -7.54
N ARG A 71 -12.47 -11.81 -6.87
CA ARG A 71 -12.83 -12.18 -5.49
C ARG A 71 -12.32 -11.17 -4.46
N ILE A 72 -11.33 -10.35 -4.82
CA ILE A 72 -10.82 -9.29 -3.97
C ILE A 72 -11.79 -8.10 -4.01
N LYS A 73 -12.22 -7.64 -2.83
CA LYS A 73 -13.10 -6.49 -2.61
C LYS A 73 -12.38 -5.47 -1.75
N LEU A 74 -12.50 -4.20 -2.11
CA LEU A 74 -11.77 -3.12 -1.48
C LEU A 74 -12.68 -2.25 -0.63
N SER A 75 -12.17 -1.79 0.52
CA SER A 75 -12.68 -0.62 1.22
C SER A 75 -11.77 0.56 0.91
N ALA A 76 -12.35 1.68 0.48
CA ALA A 76 -11.61 2.93 0.24
C ALA A 76 -11.97 3.96 1.32
N ASN A 77 -10.99 4.29 2.17
CA ASN A 77 -11.15 5.29 3.23
C ASN A 77 -10.33 6.53 2.88
N TRP A 78 -11.03 7.65 2.66
CA TRP A 78 -10.47 8.89 2.15
C TRP A 78 -10.29 9.90 3.29
N MET A 79 -9.07 10.36 3.50
CA MET A 79 -8.74 11.40 4.46
C MET A 79 -8.13 12.58 3.71
N ALA A 80 -8.74 13.77 3.82
CA ALA A 80 -8.27 14.97 3.12
C ALA A 80 -8.50 16.21 3.97
N ALA A 81 -7.76 17.28 3.68
CA ALA A 81 -8.01 18.60 4.24
C ALA A 81 -8.82 19.45 3.25
N ALA A 82 -10.13 19.21 3.16
CA ALA A 82 -10.97 19.89 2.17
C ALA A 82 -10.88 21.42 2.29
N GLY A 83 -10.87 22.08 1.13
CA GLY A 83 -10.65 23.51 0.98
C GLY A 83 -9.21 23.98 1.23
N HIS A 84 -8.26 23.11 1.55
CA HIS A 84 -6.83 23.46 1.48
C HIS A 84 -6.42 23.52 0.00
N PRO A 85 -5.60 24.52 -0.42
CA PRO A 85 -5.24 24.68 -1.83
C PRO A 85 -4.71 23.40 -2.47
N GLY A 86 -5.35 22.97 -3.55
CA GLY A 86 -4.98 21.78 -4.33
C GLY A 86 -5.61 20.46 -3.86
N GLU A 87 -6.00 20.32 -2.59
CA GLU A 87 -6.48 19.04 -2.04
C GLU A 87 -7.81 18.58 -2.66
N ASP A 88 -8.73 19.51 -2.98
CA ASP A 88 -10.05 19.14 -3.54
C ASP A 88 -9.93 18.56 -4.95
N ALA A 89 -9.14 19.21 -5.82
CA ALA A 89 -8.88 18.73 -7.18
C ALA A 89 -8.04 17.45 -7.15
N GLY A 90 -7.05 17.38 -6.25
CA GLY A 90 -6.24 16.19 -6.04
C GLY A 90 -7.05 14.98 -5.57
N LEU A 91 -8.00 15.18 -4.65
CA LEU A 91 -8.95 14.16 -4.21
C LEU A 91 -9.77 13.64 -5.39
N TYR A 92 -10.32 14.54 -6.23
CA TYR A 92 -11.08 14.13 -7.42
C TYR A 92 -10.23 13.28 -8.38
N ASP A 93 -9.02 13.74 -8.71
CA ASP A 93 -8.10 13.01 -9.59
C ASP A 93 -7.72 11.63 -9.02
N ALA A 94 -7.51 11.54 -7.71
CA ALA A 94 -7.21 10.28 -7.03
C ALA A 94 -8.39 9.30 -7.04
N VAL A 95 -9.61 9.79 -6.76
CA VAL A 95 -10.84 8.99 -6.83
C VAL A 95 -11.05 8.47 -8.25
N LYS A 96 -10.91 9.35 -9.25
CA LYS A 96 -11.02 8.98 -10.66
C LYS A 96 -10.00 7.91 -11.07
N ALA A 97 -8.74 8.10 -10.69
CA ALA A 97 -7.63 7.20 -11.05
C ALA A 97 -7.84 5.75 -10.58
N ILE A 98 -8.58 5.53 -9.49
CA ILE A 98 -8.89 4.17 -9.03
C ILE A 98 -10.32 3.74 -9.37
N GLY A 99 -11.30 4.64 -9.28
CA GLY A 99 -12.71 4.34 -9.45
C GLY A 99 -13.16 4.22 -10.91
N GLU A 100 -12.59 5.03 -11.81
CA GLU A 100 -12.94 5.01 -13.24
C GLU A 100 -11.87 4.30 -14.09
N GLU A 101 -10.63 4.18 -13.60
CA GLU A 101 -9.51 3.67 -14.38
C GLU A 101 -8.97 2.33 -13.84
N MET A 102 -8.14 2.36 -12.77
CA MET A 102 -7.35 1.19 -12.35
C MET A 102 -8.22 0.02 -11.85
N CYS A 103 -9.18 0.25 -10.95
CA CYS A 103 -9.99 -0.85 -10.41
C CYS A 103 -10.88 -1.49 -11.48
N PRO A 104 -11.59 -0.73 -12.34
CA PRO A 104 -12.30 -1.31 -13.48
C PRO A 104 -11.40 -2.13 -14.42
N GLN A 105 -10.20 -1.64 -14.75
CA GLN A 105 -9.24 -2.36 -15.60
C GLN A 105 -8.77 -3.68 -14.98
N LEU A 106 -8.60 -3.73 -13.65
CA LEU A 106 -8.18 -4.93 -12.93
C LEU A 106 -9.35 -5.85 -12.52
N GLY A 107 -10.61 -5.41 -12.71
CA GLY A 107 -11.79 -6.14 -12.24
C GLY A 107 -11.98 -6.11 -10.72
N LEU A 108 -11.41 -5.11 -10.03
CA LEU A 108 -11.54 -4.91 -8.59
C LEU A 108 -12.78 -4.08 -8.28
N THR A 109 -13.53 -4.49 -7.26
CA THR A 109 -14.71 -3.73 -6.79
C THR A 109 -14.36 -2.98 -5.51
N ILE A 110 -14.79 -1.73 -5.40
CA ILE A 110 -14.79 -0.96 -4.15
C ILE A 110 -16.25 -0.89 -3.66
N PRO A 111 -16.80 -1.93 -3.00
CA PRO A 111 -18.22 -1.93 -2.58
C PRO A 111 -18.49 -1.11 -1.32
N VAL A 112 -17.44 -0.65 -0.61
CA VAL A 112 -17.57 0.06 0.67
C VAL A 112 -16.48 1.12 0.78
N GLY A 113 -16.76 2.16 1.56
CA GLY A 113 -15.80 3.21 1.83
C GLY A 113 -16.33 4.22 2.83
N LYS A 114 -15.48 5.15 3.23
CA LYS A 114 -15.80 6.28 4.11
C LYS A 114 -14.88 7.45 3.80
N ASP A 115 -15.27 8.64 4.25
CA ASP A 115 -14.50 9.86 4.12
C ASP A 115 -14.35 10.61 5.47
N SER A 116 -13.24 11.32 5.61
CA SER A 116 -12.94 12.30 6.67
C SER A 116 -12.25 13.52 6.04
N MET A 117 -13.00 14.61 5.91
CA MET A 117 -12.64 15.74 5.03
C MET A 117 -12.06 16.97 5.77
N SER A 118 -11.70 16.83 7.04
CA SER A 118 -11.21 17.94 7.89
C SER A 118 -9.81 17.69 8.46
N MET A 119 -8.91 17.05 7.69
CA MET A 119 -7.58 16.60 8.17
C MET A 119 -6.53 17.73 8.26
N LYS A 120 -6.88 18.81 8.97
CA LYS A 120 -6.00 19.95 9.29
C LYS A 120 -6.20 20.40 10.73
N THR A 121 -5.12 20.84 11.35
CA THR A 121 -5.13 21.39 12.71
C THR A 121 -4.54 22.79 12.69
N ARG A 122 -5.21 23.75 13.35
CA ARG A 122 -4.74 25.14 13.49
C ARG A 122 -4.56 25.49 14.96
N TRP A 123 -3.51 26.23 15.29
CA TRP A 123 -3.25 26.72 16.64
C TRP A 123 -2.45 28.03 16.61
N GLN A 124 -2.46 28.75 17.73
CA GLN A 124 -1.59 29.91 17.93
C GLN A 124 -0.28 29.47 18.58
N GLU A 125 0.85 29.90 18.02
CA GLU A 125 2.19 29.72 18.56
C GLU A 125 2.79 31.11 18.83
N GLY A 126 2.67 31.58 20.08
CA GLY A 126 3.00 32.96 20.41
C GLY A 126 2.09 33.95 19.67
N ASN A 127 2.67 34.78 18.81
CA ASN A 127 1.94 35.75 17.98
C ASN A 127 1.67 35.25 16.55
N GLU A 128 2.03 34.00 16.23
CA GLU A 128 1.90 33.42 14.89
C GLU A 128 0.79 32.36 14.84
N GLN A 129 -0.06 32.43 13.82
CA GLN A 129 -0.98 31.35 13.48
C GLN A 129 -0.21 30.23 12.77
N ARG A 130 -0.33 28.99 13.27
CA ARG A 130 0.23 27.79 12.64
C ARG A 130 -0.87 26.85 12.15
N GLU A 131 -0.57 26.14 11.07
CA GLU A 131 -1.43 25.11 10.50
C GLU A 131 -0.58 23.87 10.18
N MET A 132 -1.09 22.69 10.53
CA MET A 132 -0.56 21.40 10.11
C MET A 132 -1.62 20.69 9.28
N THR A 133 -1.30 20.45 8.01
CA THR A 133 -2.21 19.86 7.03
C THR A 133 -1.72 18.47 6.66
N SER A 134 -2.60 17.47 6.77
CA SER A 134 -2.30 16.12 6.29
C SER A 134 -2.34 16.10 4.76
N PRO A 135 -1.48 15.29 4.11
CA PRO A 135 -1.68 14.97 2.69
C PRO A 135 -3.03 14.27 2.49
N LEU A 136 -3.56 14.30 1.26
CA LEU A 136 -4.54 13.31 0.84
C LEU A 136 -4.03 11.90 1.19
N SER A 137 -4.78 11.23 2.04
CA SER A 137 -4.43 9.94 2.61
C SER A 137 -5.53 8.95 2.24
N LEU A 138 -5.26 8.12 1.24
CA LEU A 138 -6.10 6.98 0.92
C LEU A 138 -5.56 5.74 1.65
N VAL A 139 -6.43 5.08 2.40
CA VAL A 139 -6.17 3.73 2.93
C VAL A 139 -7.09 2.74 2.22
N ILE A 140 -6.46 1.77 1.54
CA ILE A 140 -7.16 0.63 0.93
C ILE A 140 -7.06 -0.55 1.88
N SER A 141 -8.21 -1.14 2.21
CA SER A 141 -8.26 -2.46 2.82
C SER A 141 -8.81 -3.45 1.80
N ALA A 142 -8.08 -4.53 1.51
CA ALA A 142 -8.52 -5.58 0.60
C ALA A 142 -9.02 -6.79 1.37
N PHE A 143 -10.12 -7.37 0.92
CA PHE A 143 -10.79 -8.52 1.50
C PHE A 143 -11.03 -9.58 0.43
N ALA A 144 -10.80 -10.86 0.72
CA ALA A 144 -11.02 -11.92 -0.25
C ALA A 144 -11.43 -13.25 0.40
N ARG A 145 -12.24 -14.04 -0.31
CA ARG A 145 -12.42 -15.48 -0.03
C ARG A 145 -11.11 -16.21 -0.34
N VAL A 146 -10.66 -17.04 0.59
CA VAL A 146 -9.49 -17.93 0.46
C VAL A 146 -9.96 -19.35 0.14
N GLU A 147 -9.31 -19.97 -0.85
CA GLU A 147 -9.59 -21.34 -1.29
C GLU A 147 -8.96 -22.37 -0.36
N ASP A 148 -7.74 -22.12 0.13
CA ASP A 148 -7.11 -22.95 1.15
C ASP A 148 -6.15 -22.11 2.00
N VAL A 149 -6.44 -21.95 3.29
CA VAL A 149 -5.63 -21.15 4.20
C VAL A 149 -4.23 -21.72 4.41
N ARG A 150 -4.04 -23.03 4.20
CA ARG A 150 -2.78 -23.75 4.49
C ARG A 150 -1.66 -23.41 3.51
N HIS A 151 -2.01 -22.86 2.34
CA HIS A 151 -1.06 -22.47 1.31
C HIS A 151 -0.66 -20.98 1.37
N THR A 152 -0.96 -20.30 2.48
CA THR A 152 -0.51 -18.93 2.71
C THR A 152 1.00 -18.91 2.96
N ILE A 153 1.74 -18.14 2.15
CA ILE A 153 3.20 -17.99 2.29
C ILE A 153 3.50 -16.80 3.22
N THR A 154 4.62 -16.88 3.93
CA THR A 154 5.11 -15.81 4.81
C THR A 154 6.52 -15.38 4.40
N PRO A 155 7.02 -14.22 4.87
CA PRO A 155 8.40 -13.81 4.64
C PRO A 155 9.49 -14.64 5.34
N GLN A 156 9.13 -15.75 6.01
CA GLN A 156 10.11 -16.66 6.60
C GLN A 156 10.89 -17.42 5.52
N LEU A 157 12.15 -17.03 5.31
CA LEU A 157 13.03 -17.69 4.35
C LEU A 157 13.41 -19.10 4.80
N SER A 158 13.46 -20.03 3.83
CA SER A 158 14.09 -21.35 4.02
C SER A 158 15.60 -21.24 3.84
N THR A 159 16.35 -22.08 4.57
CA THR A 159 17.80 -22.24 4.41
C THR A 159 18.19 -23.42 3.53
N GLU A 160 17.22 -24.14 2.98
CA GLU A 160 17.44 -25.13 1.91
C GLU A 160 17.90 -24.43 0.62
N ASP A 161 18.39 -25.18 -0.36
CA ASP A 161 18.84 -24.63 -1.64
C ASP A 161 17.75 -23.79 -2.31
N ASN A 162 17.99 -22.49 -2.45
CA ASN A 162 16.98 -21.53 -2.92
C ASN A 162 17.58 -20.41 -3.78
N VAL A 163 16.69 -19.66 -4.44
CA VAL A 163 17.00 -18.44 -5.18
C VAL A 163 16.03 -17.33 -4.77
N LEU A 164 16.53 -16.12 -4.62
CA LEU A 164 15.73 -14.93 -4.39
C LEU A 164 15.47 -14.22 -5.72
N LEU A 165 14.20 -14.08 -6.10
CA LEU A 165 13.77 -13.42 -7.33
C LEU A 165 13.07 -12.10 -7.01
N LEU A 166 13.48 -11.03 -7.69
CA LEU A 166 12.84 -9.73 -7.60
C LEU A 166 11.83 -9.55 -8.73
N ILE A 167 10.57 -9.31 -8.39
CA ILE A 167 9.54 -8.90 -9.35
C ILE A 167 9.46 -7.36 -9.33
N ASP A 168 10.19 -6.71 -10.24
CA ASP A 168 10.23 -5.25 -10.34
C ASP A 168 9.04 -4.69 -11.16
N LEU A 169 7.92 -4.45 -10.47
CA LEU A 169 6.76 -3.75 -11.06
C LEU A 169 7.05 -2.27 -11.37
N GLY A 170 8.14 -1.71 -10.84
CA GLY A 170 8.63 -0.37 -11.15
C GLY A 170 9.34 -0.26 -12.50
N LYS A 171 9.62 -1.38 -13.18
CA LYS A 171 10.23 -1.44 -14.52
C LYS A 171 11.55 -0.64 -14.61
N GLY A 172 12.37 -0.72 -13.57
CA GLY A 172 13.65 -0.01 -13.48
C GLY A 172 13.53 1.47 -13.07
N HIS A 173 12.32 2.01 -12.88
CA HIS A 173 12.15 3.37 -12.36
C HIS A 173 12.43 3.43 -10.86
N ARG A 174 13.65 3.82 -10.51
CA ARG A 174 14.07 4.04 -9.11
C ARG A 174 13.61 5.42 -8.61
N ARG A 175 12.32 5.60 -8.39
CA ARG A 175 11.76 6.85 -7.84
C ARG A 175 12.11 6.94 -6.35
N ALA A 176 12.93 7.93 -5.98
CA ALA A 176 13.34 8.20 -4.61
C ALA A 176 12.45 9.24 -3.90
N GLY A 177 11.34 9.65 -4.51
CA GLY A 177 10.43 10.65 -3.95
C GLY A 177 9.73 10.10 -2.71
N ARG A 178 10.14 10.58 -1.53
CA ARG A 178 9.56 10.28 -0.21
C ARG A 178 9.34 8.79 0.09
N ASN A 179 10.39 7.98 -0.09
CA ASN A 179 10.52 6.68 0.59
C ASN A 179 10.92 6.94 2.06
N GLY A 180 10.78 5.97 2.98
CA GLY A 180 11.11 6.14 4.42
C GLY A 180 12.49 6.75 4.72
N ALA A 181 13.46 6.64 3.80
CA ALA A 181 14.77 7.31 3.89
C ALA A 181 14.73 8.85 3.71
N GLY A 182 13.69 9.40 3.06
CA GLY A 182 13.52 10.84 2.85
C GLY A 182 12.67 11.55 3.90
N ALA A 183 11.92 10.79 4.73
CA ALA A 183 11.11 11.36 5.82
C ALA A 183 11.95 11.82 7.03
N GLY A 184 13.18 11.31 7.18
CA GLY A 184 14.12 11.70 8.23
C GLY A 184 15.07 12.85 7.87
N LEU A 185 14.99 13.41 6.66
CA LEU A 185 15.87 14.50 6.22
C LEU A 185 15.07 15.80 6.10
N SER A 186 15.14 16.61 7.15
CA SER A 186 14.85 18.05 7.07
C SER A 186 15.61 18.68 5.89
N PRO A 187 15.14 19.78 5.27
CA PRO A 187 15.73 20.36 4.06
C PRO A 187 17.20 20.82 4.19
N ALA A 188 17.80 20.74 5.38
CA ALA A 188 19.14 21.20 5.70
C ALA A 188 20.28 20.30 5.19
N TRP A 189 20.01 19.09 4.69
CA TRP A 189 21.06 18.18 4.19
C TRP A 189 20.91 17.87 2.71
N ARG A 190 21.18 18.86 1.86
CA ARG A 190 21.62 18.63 0.48
C ARG A 190 23.15 18.57 0.47
N HIS A 191 23.72 17.37 0.32
CA HIS A 191 25.11 17.21 -0.13
C HIS A 191 25.15 16.60 -1.55
N PRO A 192 26.15 16.99 -2.36
CA PRO A 192 26.11 16.81 -3.80
C PRO A 192 26.66 15.45 -4.24
N GLY A 193 26.00 14.88 -5.26
CA GLY A 193 26.58 14.09 -6.34
C GLY A 193 27.55 12.96 -6.01
N ARG A 194 27.09 11.71 -6.16
CA ARG A 194 27.94 10.64 -6.73
C ARG A 194 27.18 9.82 -7.76
N ARG A 195 27.66 9.89 -9.01
CA ARG A 195 27.34 8.97 -10.10
C ARG A 195 27.77 7.56 -9.71
N ALA A 196 26.84 6.61 -9.64
CA ALA A 196 27.15 5.19 -9.69
C ALA A 196 26.87 4.67 -11.10
N ARG A 197 27.88 3.99 -11.66
CA ARG A 197 27.99 3.54 -13.06
C ARG A 197 26.91 2.51 -13.42
N ARG A 198 26.45 2.58 -14.67
CA ARG A 198 25.66 1.54 -15.34
C ARG A 198 26.52 0.29 -15.55
N GLY A 199 25.98 -0.87 -15.25
CA GLY A 199 26.58 -2.17 -15.57
C GLY A 199 25.48 -3.19 -15.91
N ALA A 200 25.59 -3.71 -17.14
CA ALA A 200 25.02 -4.94 -17.68
C ALA A 200 23.50 -5.19 -17.53
N THR A 201 22.77 -4.78 -18.57
CA THR A 201 21.58 -5.47 -19.06
C THR A 201 22.04 -6.76 -19.73
N GLU A 202 21.64 -7.93 -19.23
CA GLU A 202 21.64 -9.16 -20.02
C GLU A 202 20.23 -9.76 -20.06
N ARG A 203 19.86 -10.08 -21.30
CA ARG A 203 18.62 -10.69 -21.74
C ARG A 203 18.59 -12.14 -21.28
N PHE A 204 17.45 -12.63 -20.83
CA PHE A 204 17.01 -13.97 -21.21
C PHE A 204 15.52 -13.93 -21.54
N LEU A 205 15.21 -14.51 -22.70
CA LEU A 205 13.90 -14.89 -23.19
C LEU A 205 13.26 -15.92 -22.26
#